data_AF-A0A5P1V3A3-F1
#
_entry.id   AF-A0A5P1V3A3-F1
#
_cell.length_a   1.000
_cell.length_b   1.000
_cell.length_c   1.000
_cell.angle_alpha   90.00
_cell.angle_beta   90.00
_cell.angle_gamma   90.00
#
_symmetry.space_group_name_H-M   'P 1'
#
loop_
_entity.id
_entity.type
_entity.pdbx_description
1 polymer ?
#
loop_
_entity_poly.entity_id
_entity_poly.type
_entity_poly.pdbx_seq_one_letter_code
_entity_poly.pdbx_strand_id
1 'polypeptide(L)' 'MINILRSLILGLVLIFILQGCATLPKEFREIPVKKDITLSLVLSSPEIYQNSQILWGGKIVSCLNKEELTLLEIVQLLW' A
#
# COMPACT_ATOMS: atom_id res chain seq x y z
N MET A 1 15.91 42.67 -5.20
CA MET A 1 14.96 42.04 -6.13
C MET A 1 15.41 40.63 -6.56
N ILE A 2 16.65 40.46 -7.03
CA ILE A 2 17.20 39.16 -7.48
C ILE A 2 17.21 38.08 -6.37
N ASN A 3 17.52 38.43 -5.12
CA ASN A 3 17.55 37.48 -4.01
C ASN A 3 16.15 36.98 -3.61
N ILE A 4 15.13 37.85 -3.70
CA ILE A 4 13.74 37.49 -3.42
C ILE A 4 13.22 36.56 -4.51
N LEU A 5 13.51 36.87 -5.78
CA LEU A 5 13.16 36.02 -6.92
C LEU A 5 13.83 34.64 -6.81
N ARG A 6 15.11 34.57 -6.41
CA ARG A 6 15.83 33.32 -6.20
C ARG A 6 15.23 32.48 -5.07
N SER A 7 14.82 33.13 -3.98
CA SER A 7 14.17 32.45 -2.85
C SER A 7 12.80 31.89 -3.23
N LEU A 8 12.02 32.60 -4.05
CA LEU A 8 10.73 32.12 -4.56
C LEU A 8 10.89 30.90 -5.48
N ILE A 9 11.90 30.92 -6.37
CA ILE A 9 12.20 29.79 -7.26
C ILE A 9 12.60 28.55 -6.45
N LEU A 10 13.45 28.71 -5.44
CA LEU A 10 13.86 27.61 -4.57
C LEU A 10 12.68 27.03 -3.77
N GLY A 11 11.79 27.90 -3.26
CA GLY A 11 10.58 27.48 -2.58
C GLY A 11 9.63 26.69 -3.50
N LEU A 12 9.45 27.15 -4.74
CA LEU A 12 8.64 26.46 -5.73
C LEU A 12 9.19 25.06 -6.06
N VAL A 13 10.51 24.96 -6.29
CA VAL A 13 11.18 23.68 -6.57
C VAL A 13 11.03 22.72 -5.39
N LEU A 14 11.16 23.21 -4.15
CA LEU A 14 10.98 22.38 -2.96
C LEU A 14 9.55 21.81 -2.87
N ILE A 15 8.53 22.62 -3.19
CA ILE A 15 7.14 22.16 -3.20
C ILE A 15 6.92 21.06 -4.23
N PHE A 16 7.54 21.16 -5.42
CA PHE A 16 7.46 20.11 -6.45
C PHE A 16 8.17 18.82 -6.03
N ILE A 17 9.29 18.89 -5.31
CA ILE A 17 10.01 17.71 -4.82
C ILE A 17 9.22 16.99 -3.72
N LEU A 18 8.44 17.73 -2.92
CA LEU A 18 7.63 17.18 -1.83
C LEU A 18 6.31 16.52 -2.30
N GLN A 19 5.99 16.55 -3.60
CA GLN A 19 4.82 15.84 -4.17
C GLN A 19 5.04 14.33 -4.31
N GLY A 20 5.66 13.70 -3.31
CA GLY A 20 5.76 12.24 -3.18
C GLY A 20 4.56 11.68 -2.43
N CYS A 21 3.34 11.93 -2.91
CA CYS A 21 2.16 11.28 -2.34
C CYS A 21 2.18 9.81 -2.75
N ALA A 22 2.37 8.91 -1.78
CA ALA A 22 2.17 7.48 -1.98
C ALA A 22 0.70 7.24 -2.37
N THR A 23 0.44 7.09 -3.67
CA THR A 23 -0.88 6.70 -4.16
C THR A 23 -0.94 5.19 -4.28
N LEU A 24 -2.13 4.63 -4.06
CA LEU A 24 -2.35 3.20 -4.22
C LEU A 24 -2.04 2.81 -5.69
N PRO A 25 -1.16 1.82 -5.94
CA PRO A 25 -0.87 1.35 -7.30
C PRO A 25 -2.15 0.95 -8.03
N LYS A 26 -2.16 1.12 -9.36
CA LYS A 26 -3.37 0.86 -10.15
C LYS A 26 -3.83 -0.59 -10.03
N GLU A 27 -2.89 -1.53 -9.90
CA GLU A 27 -3.23 -2.95 -9.78
C GLU A 27 -4.15 -3.21 -8.58
N PHE A 28 -3.95 -2.52 -7.45
CA PHE A 28 -4.80 -2.69 -6.26
C PHE A 28 -6.17 -2.04 -6.36
N ARG A 29 -6.36 -1.06 -7.27
CA ARG A 29 -7.68 -0.42 -7.48
C ARG A 29 -8.63 -1.31 -8.27
N GLU A 30 -8.09 -2.18 -9.10
CA GLU A 30 -8.85 -3.01 -10.04
C GLU A 30 -9.18 -4.39 -9.46
N ILE A 31 -8.54 -4.80 -8.36
CA ILE A 31 -8.85 -6.08 -7.69
C ILE A 31 -10.23 -6.00 -7.04
N PRO A 32 -11.17 -6.89 -7.38
CA PRO A 32 -12.49 -6.91 -6.78
C PRO A 32 -12.42 -7.25 -5.29
N VAL A 33 -13.04 -6.42 -4.46
CA VAL A 33 -13.15 -6.67 -3.01
C VAL A 33 -14.26 -7.69 -2.75
N LYS A 34 -13.92 -8.98 -2.81
CA LYS A 34 -14.83 -10.10 -2.52
C LYS A 34 -14.87 -10.39 -1.01
N LYS A 35 -15.69 -9.63 -0.27
CA LYS A 35 -15.81 -9.73 1.19
C LYS A 35 -16.37 -11.08 1.67
N ASP A 36 -17.06 -11.79 0.78
CA ASP A 36 -17.66 -13.10 0.98
C ASP A 36 -16.62 -14.24 1.02
N ILE A 37 -15.45 -14.05 0.41
CA ILE A 37 -14.37 -15.04 0.43
C ILE A 37 -13.43 -14.73 1.59
N THR A 38 -13.58 -15.46 2.70
CA THR A 38 -12.72 -15.30 3.89
C THR A 38 -11.45 -16.15 3.77
N LEU A 39 -10.40 -15.78 4.51
CA LEU A 39 -9.18 -16.58 4.60
C LEU A 39 -9.46 -18.01 5.07
N SER A 40 -10.36 -18.17 6.05
CA SER A 40 -10.77 -19.48 6.55
C SER A 40 -11.38 -20.35 5.45
N LEU A 41 -12.21 -19.76 4.58
CA LEU A 41 -12.83 -20.45 3.44
C LEU A 41 -11.78 -20.93 2.42
N VAL A 42 -10.80 -20.07 2.14
CA VAL A 42 -9.69 -20.41 1.22
C VAL A 42 -8.80 -21.50 1.80
N LEU A 43 -8.51 -21.43 3.10
CA LEU A 43 -7.73 -22.46 3.78
C LEU A 43 -8.45 -23.81 3.84
N SER A 44 -9.79 -23.82 3.93
CA SER A 44 -10.56 -25.06 3.93
C SER A 44 -10.69 -25.73 2.56
N SER A 45 -10.55 -24.99 1.46
CA SER A 45 -10.71 -25.52 0.10
C SER A 45 -9.86 -24.77 -0.93
N PRO A 46 -8.53 -24.82 -0.81
CA PRO A 46 -7.61 -23.98 -1.60
C PRO A 46 -7.72 -24.22 -3.11
N GLU A 47 -8.05 -25.44 -3.53
CA GLU A 47 -8.27 -25.81 -4.93
C GLU A 47 -9.36 -24.99 -5.63
N ILE A 48 -10.39 -24.56 -4.91
CA ILE A 48 -11.51 -23.79 -5.47
C ILE A 48 -11.10 -22.35 -5.80
N TYR A 49 -10.13 -21.81 -5.06
CA TYR A 49 -9.70 -20.41 -5.16
C TYR A 49 -8.42 -20.22 -5.96
N GLN A 50 -7.93 -21.29 -6.61
CA GLN A 50 -6.78 -21.19 -7.51
C GLN A 50 -7.04 -20.14 -8.60
N ASN A 51 -6.02 -19.35 -8.92
CA ASN A 51 -6.08 -18.25 -9.91
C ASN A 51 -7.09 -17.13 -9.59
N SER A 52 -7.68 -17.11 -8.39
CA SER A 52 -8.52 -16.01 -7.94
C SER A 52 -7.66 -14.85 -7.43
N GLN A 53 -8.02 -13.62 -7.82
CA GLN A 53 -7.49 -12.42 -7.17
C GLN A 53 -8.45 -11.98 -6.08
N ILE A 54 -7.94 -11.90 -4.85
CA ILE A 54 -8.71 -11.51 -3.66
C ILE A 54 -7.90 -10.46 -2.91
N LEU A 55 -8.56 -9.34 -2.59
CA LEU A 55 -7.97 -8.30 -1.74
C LEU A 55 -8.50 -8.46 -0.32
N TRP A 56 -7.66 -8.96 0.59
CA TRP A 56 -7.91 -8.93 2.02
C TRP A 56 -7.21 -7.74 2.66
N GLY A 57 -7.93 -7.08 3.58
CA GLY A 57 -7.30 -6.16 4.51
C GLY A 57 -6.59 -6.90 5.63
N GLY A 58 -6.05 -6.12 6.56
CA GLY A 58 -5.44 -6.63 7.77
C GLY A 58 -4.90 -5.46 8.58
N LYS A 59 -4.50 -5.74 9.81
CA LYS A 59 -3.77 -4.77 10.63
C LYS A 59 -2.30 -5.18 10.62
N ILE A 60 -1.43 -4.25 10.22
CA ILE A 60 0.01 -4.41 10.43
C ILE A 60 0.23 -4.42 11.94
N VAL A 61 0.76 -5.51 12.47
CA VAL A 61 1.07 -5.67 13.90
C VAL A 61 2.55 -5.47 14.19
N SER A 62 3.40 -5.59 13.17
CA SER A 62 4.85 -5.39 13.28
C SER A 62 5.42 -4.97 11.93
N CYS A 63 6.47 -4.15 11.99
CA CYS A 63 7.23 -3.70 10.82
C CYS A 63 8.70 -3.65 11.20
N LEU A 64 9.53 -4.37 10.46
CA LEU A 64 10.98 -4.39 10.65
C LEU A 64 11.68 -4.10 9.32
N ASN A 65 12.37 -2.97 9.25
CA ASN A 65 13.22 -2.63 8.11
C ASN A 65 14.58 -3.32 8.29
N LYS A 66 14.92 -4.19 7.36
CA LYS A 66 16.26 -4.78 7.18
C LYS A 66 16.97 -4.02 6.06
N GLU A 67 18.27 -4.26 5.92
CA GLU A 67 19.11 -3.58 4.92
C GLU A 67 18.60 -3.77 3.49
N GLU A 68 18.07 -4.96 3.16
CA GLU A 68 17.63 -5.31 1.81
C GLU A 68 16.11 -5.32 1.61
N LEU A 69 15.33 -5.34 2.70
CA LEU A 69 13.87 -5.50 2.63
C LEU A 69 13.15 -4.98 3.88
N THR A 70 11.85 -4.77 3.76
CA THR A 70 10.95 -4.53 4.89
C THR A 70 10.13 -5.78 5.18
N LEU A 71 10.22 -6.30 6.40
CA LEU A 71 9.33 -7.35 6.89
C LEU A 71 8.07 -6.71 7.51
N LEU A 72 6.90 -7.05 6.99
CA LEU A 72 5.60 -6.67 7.53
C LEU A 72 4.89 -7.90 8.08
N GLU A 73 4.49 -7.87 9.34
CA GLU A 73 3.62 -8.90 9.92
C GLU A 73 2.20 -8.34 9.97
N ILE A 74 1.26 -9.07 9.37
CA ILE A 74 -0.12 -8.64 9.18
C ILE A 74 -1.04 -9.66 9.83
N VAL A 75 -1.92 -9.18 10.72
CA VAL A 75 -3.00 -9.99 11.29
C VAL A 75 -4.29 -9.64 10.57
N GLN A 76 -4.92 -10.65 9.97
CA GLN A 76 -6.29 -10.56 9.49
C GLN A 76 -7.23 -10.80 10.67
N LEU A 77 -7.89 -9.74 11.13
CA LEU A 77 -8.92 -9.87 12.14
C LEU A 77 -10.20 -10.35 11.45
N LEU A 78 -10.69 -11.53 11.84
CA LEU A 78 -11.99 -12.05 11.44
C LEU A 78 -13.06 -11.26 12.22
N TRP A 79 -13.66 -10.24 11.60
CA TRP A 79 -14.88 -9.59 12.09
C TRP A 79 -15.99 -9.78 11.08
#